data_AF-A0A831L8K7-F1
#
_entry.id   AF-A0A831L8K7-F1
#
_cell.length_a   1.000
_cell.length_b   1.000
_cell.length_c   1.000
_cell.angle_alpha   90.00
_cell.angle_beta   90.00
_cell.angle_gamma   90.00
#
_symmetry.space_group_name_H-M   'P 1'
#
loop_
_entity.id
_entity.type
_entity.pdbx_description
1 polymer ?
#
loop_
_entity_poly.entity_id
_entity_poly.type
_entity_poly.pdbx_seq_one_letter_code
_entity_poly.pdbx_strand_id
1 'polypeptide(L)'
;MQILEAFKQYNQKELTAFPQPVFSNLYKRVLANCYYEFHLRGENHLFSPLYSRLRGEVVPALDEFVSHNGDFLNSLRRFILVSLFVYSALIEENAYILNNPQSIMICRMMHQKEQRFEVKFYSHYQDELIDTYNDKIYLGRDFLNLSKFDRRFLGLKKYFLSLVEQNQKMQERAKHKLRYFEEYKKPYLDEIDYLTGDTVTDAMERMQLIPETGLKAISKVKAVDTLDHILYIQNLLLELRDFSREFDNRLRSRDETSFVKYLTKFTKDLNDGIQYLRKLSTLLHLKISNYAID
;
A
#
# COMPACT_ATOMS: atom_id res chain seq x y z
N MET A 1 9.31 -18.91 -9.13
CA MET A 1 9.15 -20.02 -8.17
C MET A 1 9.06 -19.55 -6.73
N GLN A 2 9.78 -18.47 -6.35
CA GLN A 2 9.85 -18.00 -4.96
C GLN A 2 8.49 -17.72 -4.27
N ILE A 3 7.49 -17.17 -4.98
CA ILE A 3 6.14 -16.98 -4.41
C ILE A 3 5.43 -18.30 -4.08
N LEU A 4 5.55 -19.31 -4.95
CA LEU A 4 4.96 -20.63 -4.72
C LEU A 4 5.67 -21.35 -3.58
N GLU A 5 7.00 -21.19 -3.46
CA GLU A 5 7.76 -21.73 -2.33
C GLU A 5 7.30 -21.14 -0.99
N ALA A 6 7.06 -19.83 -0.95
CA ALA A 6 6.50 -19.17 0.24
C ALA A 6 5.08 -19.67 0.56
N PHE A 7 4.24 -19.90 -0.46
CA PHE A 7 2.88 -20.38 -0.26
C PHE A 7 2.76 -21.88 0.07
N LYS A 8 3.72 -22.72 -0.34
CA LYS A 8 3.73 -24.16 -0.04
C LYS A 8 3.63 -24.47 1.46
N GLN A 9 4.11 -23.56 2.32
CA GLN A 9 4.01 -23.70 3.78
C GLN A 9 2.56 -23.62 4.29
N TYR A 10 1.67 -23.05 3.49
CA TYR A 10 0.24 -22.87 3.75
C TYR A 10 -0.64 -23.74 2.83
N ASN A 11 -0.05 -24.77 2.20
CA ASN A 11 -0.79 -25.65 1.30
C ASN A 11 -2.02 -26.24 2.02
N GLN A 12 -3.20 -25.96 1.49
CA GLN A 12 -4.51 -26.34 2.03
C GLN A 12 -4.81 -25.84 3.45
N LYS A 13 -4.07 -24.83 3.94
CA LYS A 13 -4.27 -24.23 5.26
C LYS A 13 -4.80 -22.82 5.12
N GLU A 14 -5.91 -22.55 5.78
CA GLU A 14 -6.38 -21.18 5.93
C GLU A 14 -5.44 -20.38 6.84
N LEU A 15 -5.27 -19.09 6.49
CA LEU A 15 -4.80 -18.10 7.44
C LEU A 15 -5.95 -17.82 8.43
N THR A 16 -5.71 -18.05 9.71
CA THR A 16 -6.71 -17.83 10.77
C THR A 16 -6.23 -16.83 11.83
N ALA A 17 -4.92 -16.60 11.92
CA ALA A 17 -4.28 -15.74 12.91
C ALA A 17 -4.33 -14.25 12.54
N PHE A 18 -5.53 -13.69 12.37
CA PHE A 18 -5.75 -12.25 12.19
C PHE A 18 -7.15 -11.82 12.67
N PRO A 19 -7.34 -10.52 13.01
CA PRO A 19 -8.63 -9.99 13.46
C PRO A 19 -9.75 -10.22 12.44
N GLN A 20 -10.98 -10.37 12.91
CA GLN A 20 -12.17 -10.50 12.05
C GLN A 20 -13.06 -9.26 12.20
N PRO A 21 -12.71 -8.12 11.59
CA PRO A 21 -13.52 -6.92 11.68
C PRO A 21 -14.85 -7.10 10.93
N VAL A 22 -15.87 -6.35 11.35
CA VAL A 22 -17.10 -6.22 10.57
C VAL A 22 -16.84 -5.24 9.43
N PHE A 23 -16.85 -5.75 8.21
CA PHE A 23 -16.61 -4.93 7.02
C PHE A 23 -17.82 -4.06 6.66
N SER A 24 -17.52 -2.81 6.29
CA SER A 24 -18.49 -1.93 5.62
C SER A 24 -18.85 -2.47 4.23
N ASN A 25 -19.88 -1.90 3.60
CA ASN A 25 -20.29 -2.29 2.24
C ASN A 25 -19.18 -2.08 1.20
N LEU A 26 -18.35 -1.04 1.38
CA LEU A 26 -17.17 -0.80 0.53
C LEU A 26 -16.19 -1.97 0.64
N TYR A 27 -15.79 -2.37 1.84
CA TYR A 27 -14.86 -3.48 2.03
C TYR A 27 -15.43 -4.82 1.54
N LYS A 28 -16.73 -5.08 1.75
CA LYS A 28 -17.40 -6.28 1.22
C LYS A 28 -17.37 -6.32 -0.31
N ARG A 29 -17.62 -5.18 -0.97
CA ARG A 29 -17.54 -5.04 -2.43
C ARG A 29 -16.12 -5.27 -2.93
N VAL A 30 -15.12 -4.64 -2.31
CA VAL A 30 -13.72 -4.82 -2.67
C VAL A 30 -13.30 -6.28 -2.49
N LEU A 31 -13.70 -6.93 -1.39
CA LEU A 31 -13.44 -8.35 -1.15
C LEU A 31 -14.04 -9.26 -2.23
N ALA A 32 -15.26 -8.98 -2.69
CA ALA A 32 -15.90 -9.73 -3.76
C ALA A 32 -15.22 -9.54 -5.13
N ASN A 33 -14.67 -8.35 -5.38
CA ASN A 33 -14.06 -7.96 -6.66
C ASN A 33 -12.53 -7.84 -6.58
N CYS A 34 -11.89 -8.66 -5.73
CA CYS A 34 -10.44 -8.66 -5.53
C CYS A 34 -9.78 -9.76 -6.38
N TYR A 35 -8.96 -9.33 -7.32
CA TYR A 35 -8.19 -10.13 -8.25
C TYR A 35 -6.78 -10.32 -7.71
N TYR A 36 -6.16 -11.45 -8.07
CA TYR A 36 -4.75 -11.70 -7.78
C TYR A 36 -3.90 -11.47 -9.01
N GLU A 37 -2.78 -10.80 -8.84
CA GLU A 37 -1.76 -10.73 -9.87
C GLU A 37 -0.43 -11.23 -9.28
N PHE A 38 0.02 -12.39 -9.74
CA PHE A 38 1.27 -12.99 -9.28
C PHE A 38 2.38 -12.69 -10.27
N HIS A 39 3.47 -12.08 -9.79
CA HIS A 39 4.65 -11.85 -10.61
C HIS A 39 5.57 -13.07 -10.59
N LEU A 40 5.69 -13.80 -11.70
CA LEU A 40 6.58 -14.96 -11.85
C LEU A 40 7.36 -14.88 -13.15
N ARG A 41 8.66 -15.19 -13.08
CA ARG A 41 9.54 -15.30 -14.27
C ARG A 41 9.52 -14.06 -15.18
N GLY A 42 9.32 -12.87 -14.60
CA GLY A 42 9.26 -11.61 -15.33
C GLY A 42 7.90 -11.28 -15.94
N GLU A 43 6.90 -12.16 -15.80
CA GLU A 43 5.54 -11.96 -16.27
C GLU A 43 4.55 -11.81 -15.11
N ASN A 44 3.44 -11.11 -15.38
CA ASN A 44 2.33 -10.98 -14.44
C ASN A 44 1.20 -11.94 -14.85
N HIS A 45 0.81 -12.83 -13.92
CA HIS A 45 -0.29 -13.75 -14.10
C HIS A 45 -1.51 -13.24 -13.32
N LEU A 46 -2.57 -12.88 -14.04
CA LEU A 46 -3.80 -12.32 -13.46
C LEU A 46 -4.85 -13.41 -13.28
N PHE A 47 -5.45 -13.47 -12.09
CA PHE A 47 -6.52 -14.39 -11.73
C PHE A 47 -7.73 -13.62 -11.21
N SER A 48 -8.91 -14.05 -11.64
CA SER A 48 -10.20 -13.55 -11.17
C SER A 48 -10.46 -13.92 -9.69
N PRO A 49 -11.50 -13.35 -9.06
CA PRO A 49 -11.90 -13.72 -7.70
C PRO A 49 -12.30 -15.20 -7.57
N LEU A 50 -12.68 -15.84 -8.67
CA LEU A 50 -13.00 -17.27 -8.77
C LEU A 50 -11.79 -18.10 -9.23
N TYR A 51 -10.59 -17.53 -9.20
CA TYR A 51 -9.34 -18.22 -9.50
C TYR A 51 -9.18 -18.68 -10.95
N SER A 52 -10.02 -18.20 -11.87
CA SER A 52 -9.80 -18.36 -13.30
C SER A 52 -8.71 -17.41 -13.78
N ARG A 53 -7.73 -17.93 -14.52
CA ARG A 53 -6.67 -17.15 -15.15
C ARG A 53 -7.26 -16.27 -16.27
N LEU A 54 -6.89 -14.99 -16.25
CA LEU A 54 -7.31 -13.98 -17.24
C LEU A 54 -6.13 -13.47 -18.08
N ARG A 55 -4.90 -13.55 -17.55
CA ARG A 55 -3.70 -13.10 -18.26
C ARG A 55 -2.47 -13.89 -17.84
N GLY A 56 -1.52 -14.00 -18.78
CA GLY A 56 -0.20 -14.58 -18.59
C GLY A 56 -0.15 -16.04 -19.02
N GLU A 57 1.00 -16.49 -19.52
CA GLU A 57 1.16 -17.85 -20.04
C GLU A 57 0.91 -18.92 -18.97
N VAL A 58 0.35 -20.06 -19.37
CA VAL A 58 0.08 -21.19 -18.46
C VAL A 58 1.37 -21.61 -17.76
N VAL A 59 1.30 -21.73 -16.43
CA VAL A 59 2.42 -22.19 -15.61
C VAL A 59 1.87 -23.33 -14.77
N PRO A 60 2.07 -24.60 -15.16
CA PRO A 60 1.40 -25.75 -14.54
C PRO A 60 1.44 -25.74 -13.01
N ALA A 61 2.60 -25.46 -12.42
CA ALA A 61 2.75 -25.41 -10.97
C ALA A 61 1.96 -24.27 -10.28
N LEU A 62 1.73 -23.14 -10.98
CA LEU A 62 0.91 -22.04 -10.47
C LEU A 62 -0.57 -22.36 -10.63
N ASP A 63 -0.98 -22.85 -11.80
CA ASP A 63 -2.37 -23.22 -12.07
C ASP A 63 -2.84 -24.34 -11.14
N GLU A 64 -2.01 -25.37 -10.96
CA GLU A 64 -2.24 -26.46 -10.01
C GLU A 64 -2.30 -25.95 -8.57
N PHE A 65 -1.39 -25.05 -8.17
CA PHE A 65 -1.45 -24.47 -6.84
C PHE A 65 -2.77 -23.73 -6.63
N VAL A 66 -3.15 -22.87 -7.57
CA VAL A 66 -4.36 -22.05 -7.49
C VAL A 66 -5.64 -22.90 -7.47
N SER A 67 -5.71 -23.96 -8.27
CA SER A 67 -6.88 -24.85 -8.33
C SER A 67 -7.08 -25.66 -7.05
N HIS A 68 -6.01 -25.99 -6.32
CA HIS A 68 -6.08 -26.83 -5.12
C HIS A 68 -6.05 -26.05 -3.80
N ASN A 69 -5.87 -24.73 -3.83
CA ASN A 69 -5.68 -23.91 -2.64
C ASN A 69 -6.74 -22.80 -2.49
N GLY A 70 -7.99 -23.06 -2.90
CA GLY A 70 -9.09 -22.10 -2.81
C GLY A 70 -9.29 -21.52 -1.41
N ASP A 71 -9.27 -22.35 -0.36
CA ASP A 71 -9.46 -21.92 1.03
C ASP A 71 -8.31 -21.02 1.51
N PHE A 72 -7.06 -21.41 1.21
CA PHE A 72 -5.91 -20.56 1.47
C PHE A 72 -6.03 -19.22 0.74
N LEU A 73 -6.35 -19.21 -0.55
CA LEU A 73 -6.48 -17.98 -1.33
C LEU A 73 -7.64 -17.09 -0.83
N ASN A 74 -8.76 -17.68 -0.41
CA ASN A 74 -9.87 -16.96 0.21
C ASN A 74 -9.43 -16.31 1.53
N SER A 75 -8.72 -17.06 2.37
CA SER A 75 -8.20 -16.57 3.65
C SER A 75 -7.09 -15.51 3.45
N LEU A 76 -6.24 -15.66 2.43
CA LEU A 76 -5.23 -14.67 2.03
C LEU A 76 -5.87 -13.37 1.59
N ARG A 77 -6.97 -13.44 0.84
CA ARG A 77 -7.71 -12.27 0.39
C ARG A 77 -8.24 -11.51 1.59
N ARG A 78 -8.88 -12.22 2.52
CA ARG A 78 -9.34 -11.65 3.79
C ARG A 78 -8.18 -11.07 4.60
N PHE A 79 -7.05 -11.77 4.71
CA PHE A 79 -5.85 -11.29 5.40
C PHE A 79 -5.37 -9.95 4.82
N ILE A 80 -5.29 -9.84 3.49
CA ILE A 80 -4.90 -8.60 2.79
C ILE A 80 -5.89 -7.48 3.12
N LEU A 81 -7.20 -7.73 3.04
CA LEU A 81 -8.19 -6.68 3.31
C LEU A 81 -8.24 -6.25 4.78
N VAL A 82 -8.12 -7.19 5.72
CA VAL A 82 -8.02 -6.84 7.15
C VAL A 82 -6.72 -6.08 7.42
N SER A 83 -5.64 -6.45 6.74
CA SER A 83 -4.38 -5.73 6.82
C SER A 83 -4.52 -4.28 6.35
N LEU A 84 -5.14 -4.04 5.20
CA LEU A 84 -5.44 -2.68 4.73
C LEU A 84 -6.38 -1.94 5.68
N PHE A 85 -7.36 -2.63 6.27
CA PHE A 85 -8.26 -2.05 7.26
C PHE A 85 -7.53 -1.59 8.54
N VAL A 86 -6.50 -2.31 8.99
CA VAL A 86 -5.80 -1.99 10.24
C VAL A 86 -4.58 -1.08 10.04
N TYR A 87 -3.84 -1.30 8.96
CA TYR A 87 -2.51 -0.72 8.74
C TYR A 87 -2.42 0.21 7.53
N SER A 88 -3.56 0.66 7.01
CA SER A 88 -3.63 1.59 5.88
C SER A 88 -4.92 2.42 5.93
N ALA A 89 -4.98 3.40 5.03
CA ALA A 89 -6.17 4.15 4.64
C ALA A 89 -6.48 4.00 3.13
N LEU A 90 -5.78 3.10 2.42
CA LEU A 90 -5.80 2.99 0.96
C LEU A 90 -7.22 2.79 0.40
N ILE A 91 -8.05 1.97 1.05
CA ILE A 91 -9.41 1.69 0.56
C ILE A 91 -10.30 2.92 0.76
N GLU A 92 -10.20 3.57 1.91
CA GLU A 92 -10.96 4.77 2.23
C GLU A 92 -10.58 5.94 1.31
N GLU A 93 -9.28 6.16 1.07
CA GLU A 93 -8.79 7.22 0.17
C GLU A 93 -9.17 7.00 -1.29
N ASN A 94 -9.31 5.74 -1.70
CA ASN A 94 -9.71 5.40 -3.07
C ASN A 94 -11.19 4.99 -3.17
N ALA A 95 -12.01 5.33 -2.17
CA ALA A 95 -13.43 4.94 -2.12
C ALA A 95 -14.22 5.44 -3.33
N TYR A 96 -13.88 6.60 -3.88
CA TYR A 96 -14.54 7.14 -5.07
C TYR A 96 -14.38 6.23 -6.31
N ILE A 97 -13.23 5.57 -6.45
CA ILE A 97 -12.99 4.57 -7.51
C ILE A 97 -13.69 3.27 -7.12
N LEU A 98 -13.42 2.78 -5.91
CA LEU A 98 -13.79 1.44 -5.47
C LEU A 98 -15.29 1.27 -5.21
N ASN A 99 -16.05 2.37 -5.07
CA ASN A 99 -17.51 2.31 -4.99
C ASN A 99 -18.17 2.11 -6.36
N ASN A 100 -17.48 2.34 -7.47
CA ASN A 100 -18.03 2.08 -8.80
C ASN A 100 -18.32 0.56 -8.96
N PRO A 101 -19.54 0.16 -9.37
CA PRO A 101 -19.90 -1.25 -9.55
C PRO A 101 -19.01 -2.04 -10.52
N GLN A 102 -18.43 -1.39 -11.53
CA GLN A 102 -17.55 -2.03 -12.50
C GLN A 102 -16.07 -2.01 -12.05
N SER A 103 -15.74 -1.32 -10.96
CA SER A 103 -14.35 -1.27 -10.49
C SER A 103 -13.94 -2.54 -9.75
N ILE A 104 -12.77 -3.03 -10.11
CA ILE A 104 -12.13 -4.18 -9.46
C ILE A 104 -10.88 -3.72 -8.71
N MET A 105 -10.43 -4.50 -7.73
CA MET A 105 -9.13 -4.31 -7.10
C MET A 105 -8.18 -5.44 -7.50
N ILE A 106 -6.97 -5.10 -7.95
CA ILE A 106 -5.93 -6.05 -8.31
C ILE A 106 -4.83 -6.00 -7.25
N CYS A 107 -4.61 -7.12 -6.58
CA CYS A 107 -3.54 -7.34 -5.61
C CYS A 107 -2.32 -7.94 -6.31
N ARG A 108 -1.39 -7.08 -6.74
CA ARG A 108 -0.11 -7.53 -7.30
C ARG A 108 0.84 -7.94 -6.19
N MET A 109 0.98 -9.25 -6.00
CA MET A 109 1.82 -9.86 -4.99
C MET A 109 3.27 -9.98 -5.48
N MET A 110 4.20 -9.35 -4.78
CA MET A 110 5.63 -9.46 -5.03
C MET A 110 6.30 -10.08 -3.81
N HIS A 111 6.87 -11.28 -3.99
CA HIS A 111 7.62 -11.94 -2.94
C HIS A 111 8.91 -11.17 -2.65
N GLN A 112 9.20 -10.95 -1.36
CA GLN A 112 10.46 -10.38 -0.93
C GLN A 112 11.38 -11.48 -0.39
N LYS A 113 11.14 -11.91 0.85
CA LYS A 113 11.92 -12.93 1.55
C LYS A 113 11.02 -13.69 2.52
N GLU A 114 11.22 -14.99 2.67
CA GLU A 114 10.44 -15.85 3.58
C GLU A 114 8.93 -15.68 3.32
N GLN A 115 8.12 -15.37 4.32
CA GLN A 115 6.67 -15.15 4.18
C GLN A 115 6.31 -13.66 3.99
N ARG A 116 7.26 -12.82 3.55
CA ARG A 116 7.06 -11.38 3.38
C ARG A 116 6.80 -10.99 1.95
N PHE A 117 5.83 -10.10 1.78
CA PHE A 117 5.36 -9.63 0.48
C PHE A 117 5.22 -8.11 0.47
N GLU A 118 5.61 -7.49 -0.64
CA GLU A 118 5.07 -6.19 -1.03
C GLU A 118 3.87 -6.45 -1.92
N VAL A 119 2.74 -5.80 -1.62
CA VAL A 119 1.53 -5.87 -2.43
C VAL A 119 1.27 -4.50 -3.01
N LYS A 120 1.20 -4.42 -4.33
CA LYS A 120 0.78 -3.20 -5.04
C LYS A 120 -0.68 -3.33 -5.42
N PHE A 121 -1.45 -2.31 -5.11
CA PHE A 121 -2.88 -2.29 -5.40
C PHE A 121 -3.15 -1.43 -6.61
N TYR A 122 -3.99 -1.96 -7.49
CA TYR A 122 -4.48 -1.26 -8.66
C TYR A 122 -5.99 -1.37 -8.75
N SER A 123 -6.63 -0.40 -9.40
CA SER A 123 -8.01 -0.51 -9.88
C SER A 123 -8.04 -0.56 -11.41
N HIS A 124 -9.09 -1.19 -11.91
CA HIS A 124 -9.47 -1.19 -13.32
C HIS A 124 -10.98 -1.36 -13.45
N TYR A 125 -11.55 -1.03 -14.60
CA TYR A 125 -12.91 -1.45 -14.94
C TYR A 125 -12.93 -2.90 -15.42
N GLN A 126 -13.88 -3.69 -14.93
CA GLN A 126 -13.98 -5.11 -15.22
C GLN A 126 -14.13 -5.40 -16.73
N ASP A 127 -14.98 -4.64 -17.40
CA ASP A 127 -15.33 -4.85 -18.81
C ASP A 127 -14.19 -4.49 -19.77
N GLU A 128 -13.27 -3.64 -19.33
CA GLU A 128 -12.12 -3.18 -20.13
C GLU A 128 -10.82 -3.92 -19.77
N LEU A 129 -10.84 -4.77 -18.73
CA LEU A 129 -9.63 -5.31 -18.12
C LEU A 129 -8.74 -6.11 -19.08
N ILE A 130 -9.34 -6.81 -20.04
CA ILE A 130 -8.61 -7.63 -21.01
C ILE A 130 -7.95 -6.74 -22.08
N ASP A 131 -8.67 -5.74 -22.57
CA ASP A 131 -8.27 -4.92 -23.71
C ASP A 131 -7.29 -3.81 -23.31
N THR A 132 -7.50 -3.17 -22.17
CA THR A 132 -6.71 -2.02 -21.71
C THR A 132 -5.97 -2.27 -20.40
N TYR A 133 -5.62 -3.53 -20.11
CA TYR A 133 -4.92 -3.95 -18.88
C TYR A 133 -3.76 -3.05 -18.42
N ASN A 134 -3.03 -2.40 -19.32
CA ASN A 134 -1.90 -1.54 -18.95
C ASN A 134 -2.33 -0.18 -18.35
N ASP A 135 -3.59 0.21 -18.51
CA ASP A 135 -4.18 1.49 -18.08
C ASP A 135 -4.74 1.44 -16.65
N LYS A 136 -4.31 0.44 -15.88
CA LYS A 136 -4.57 0.31 -14.45
C LYS A 136 -4.24 1.58 -13.66
N ILE A 137 -5.17 1.95 -12.79
CA ILE A 137 -5.01 3.04 -11.84
C ILE A 137 -4.27 2.50 -10.62
N TYR A 138 -3.08 3.02 -10.34
CA TYR A 138 -2.39 2.69 -9.09
C TYR A 138 -3.14 3.26 -7.88
N LEU A 139 -3.39 2.43 -6.87
CA LEU A 139 -4.08 2.83 -5.65
C LEU A 139 -3.09 3.11 -4.51
N GLY A 140 -2.07 2.25 -4.36
CA GLY A 140 -1.08 2.34 -3.28
C GLY A 140 -0.37 1.00 -3.08
N ARG A 141 0.32 0.84 -1.95
CA ARG A 141 1.02 -0.41 -1.58
C ARG A 141 0.92 -0.74 -0.10
N ASP A 142 1.14 -2.01 0.21
CA ASP A 142 1.21 -2.51 1.59
C ASP A 142 2.28 -3.62 1.71
N PHE A 143 2.72 -3.88 2.95
CA PHE A 143 3.77 -4.85 3.27
C PHE A 143 3.27 -5.91 4.25
N LEU A 144 3.16 -7.15 3.78
CA LEU A 144 2.58 -8.25 4.52
C LEU A 144 3.63 -9.21 5.04
N ASN A 145 3.34 -9.84 6.17
CA ASN A 145 4.01 -11.04 6.63
C ASN A 145 2.97 -12.11 6.95
N LEU A 146 2.90 -13.19 6.16
CA LEU A 146 1.87 -14.21 6.33
C LEU A 146 2.06 -15.04 7.62
N SER A 147 3.24 -15.00 8.24
CA SER A 147 3.49 -15.68 9.52
C SER A 147 3.08 -14.86 10.74
N LYS A 148 2.88 -13.53 10.58
CA LYS A 148 2.53 -12.64 11.69
C LYS A 148 1.72 -11.45 11.20
N PHE A 149 0.47 -11.37 11.63
CA PHE A 149 -0.40 -10.24 11.30
C PHE A 149 0.06 -8.93 11.96
N ASP A 150 0.41 -8.98 13.25
CA ASP A 150 0.81 -7.79 14.00
C ASP A 150 2.13 -7.20 13.51
N ARG A 151 2.12 -5.89 13.25
CA ARG A 151 3.27 -5.15 12.75
C ARG A 151 3.90 -4.28 13.83
N ARG A 152 5.20 -4.45 14.03
CA ARG A 152 5.99 -3.53 14.85
C ARG A 152 5.90 -2.11 14.31
N PHE A 153 5.92 -1.13 15.20
CA PHE A 153 5.78 0.29 14.88
C PHE A 153 4.54 0.57 14.00
N LEU A 154 3.45 -0.16 14.24
CA LEU A 154 2.20 -0.04 13.49
C LEU A 154 2.37 -0.23 11.97
N GLY A 155 3.43 -0.92 11.52
CA GLY A 155 3.75 -1.09 10.11
C GLY A 155 4.44 0.10 9.44
N LEU A 156 4.54 1.25 10.11
CA LEU A 156 5.11 2.49 9.56
C LEU A 156 6.58 2.34 9.15
N LYS A 157 7.37 1.57 9.90
CA LYS A 157 8.79 1.36 9.57
C LYS A 157 9.00 0.87 8.13
N LYS A 158 8.21 -0.10 7.69
CA LYS A 158 8.35 -0.64 6.32
C LYS A 158 7.84 0.35 5.27
N TYR A 159 6.78 1.06 5.58
CA TYR A 159 6.27 2.15 4.74
C TYR A 159 7.35 3.23 4.50
N PHE A 160 7.97 3.77 5.56
CA PHE A 160 9.00 4.82 5.41
C PHE A 160 10.25 4.35 4.65
N LEU A 161 10.75 3.14 4.94
CA LEU A 161 11.84 2.57 4.14
C LEU A 161 11.46 2.45 2.66
N SER A 162 10.19 2.14 2.36
CA SER A 162 9.73 2.06 0.98
C SER A 162 9.71 3.41 0.27
N LEU A 163 9.51 4.53 1.00
CA LEU A 163 9.57 5.87 0.42
C LEU A 163 10.97 6.18 -0.12
N VAL A 164 12.02 5.82 0.63
CA VAL A 164 13.42 5.95 0.16
C VAL A 164 13.61 5.14 -1.13
N GLU A 165 13.20 3.88 -1.15
CA GLU A 165 13.32 3.04 -2.34
C GLU A 165 12.51 3.57 -3.54
N GLN A 166 11.32 4.15 -3.28
CA GLN A 166 10.49 4.72 -4.34
C GLN A 166 11.08 6.00 -4.88
N ASN A 167 11.59 6.87 -4.01
CA ASN A 167 12.28 8.08 -4.41
C ASN A 167 13.52 7.72 -5.25
N GLN A 168 14.37 6.79 -4.81
CA GLN A 168 15.53 6.34 -5.62
C GLN A 168 15.11 5.83 -7.02
N LYS A 169 14.04 5.03 -7.10
CA LYS A 169 13.50 4.57 -8.40
C LYS A 169 12.96 5.74 -9.23
N MET A 170 12.31 6.71 -8.60
CA MET A 170 11.82 7.92 -9.26
C MET A 170 12.99 8.77 -9.80
N GLN A 171 14.01 9.03 -8.98
CA GLN A 171 15.23 9.75 -9.36
C GLN A 171 15.90 9.11 -10.58
N GLU A 172 16.06 7.78 -10.57
CA GLU A 172 16.65 7.07 -11.69
C GLU A 172 15.79 7.18 -12.95
N ARG A 173 14.47 7.07 -12.82
CA ARG A 173 13.56 7.25 -13.97
C ARG A 173 13.58 8.68 -14.51
N ALA A 174 13.81 9.67 -13.66
CA ALA A 174 13.83 11.08 -14.04
C ALA A 174 14.92 11.35 -15.08
N LYS A 175 16.13 10.82 -14.85
CA LYS A 175 17.30 10.94 -15.76
C LYS A 175 16.99 10.53 -17.20
N HIS A 176 16.16 9.50 -17.37
CA HIS A 176 15.87 8.89 -18.68
C HIS A 176 14.54 9.31 -19.28
N LYS A 177 13.68 10.02 -18.53
CA LYS A 177 12.29 10.28 -18.94
C LYS A 177 11.88 11.74 -18.96
N LEU A 178 12.57 12.61 -18.23
CA LEU A 178 12.34 14.05 -18.31
C LEU A 178 13.04 14.62 -19.53
N ARG A 179 12.33 15.45 -20.30
CA ARG A 179 12.94 16.16 -21.44
C ARG A 179 13.95 17.21 -20.96
N TYR A 180 13.61 17.90 -19.89
CA TYR A 180 14.42 18.99 -19.31
C TYR A 180 14.96 18.61 -17.93
N PHE A 181 15.62 17.45 -17.81
CA PHE A 181 16.12 16.92 -16.54
C PHE A 181 16.93 17.95 -15.73
N GLU A 182 17.90 18.63 -16.36
CA GLU A 182 18.76 19.62 -15.70
C GLU A 182 17.97 20.80 -15.11
N GLU A 183 16.87 21.20 -15.73
CA GLU A 183 16.02 22.28 -15.20
C GLU A 183 15.27 21.89 -13.94
N TYR A 184 14.95 20.60 -13.76
CA TYR A 184 14.21 20.10 -12.60
C TYR A 184 15.11 19.53 -11.51
N LYS A 185 16.34 19.16 -11.85
CA LYS A 185 17.26 18.46 -10.96
C LYS A 185 17.43 19.18 -9.64
N LYS A 186 18.00 20.38 -9.68
CA LYS A 186 18.26 21.16 -8.46
C LYS A 186 16.99 21.67 -7.76
N PRO A 187 16.01 22.30 -8.46
CA PRO A 187 14.88 22.90 -7.77
C PRO A 187 13.83 21.91 -7.26
N TYR A 188 13.79 20.67 -7.75
CA TYR A 188 12.76 19.70 -7.36
C TYR A 188 13.30 18.33 -6.99
N LEU A 189 14.12 17.72 -7.85
CA LEU A 189 14.54 16.33 -7.64
C LEU A 189 15.50 16.18 -6.45
N ASP A 190 16.51 17.04 -6.36
CA ASP A 190 17.47 17.06 -5.25
C ASP A 190 16.75 17.43 -3.93
N GLU A 191 15.76 18.33 -3.98
CA GLU A 191 14.96 18.72 -2.81
C GLU A 191 14.03 17.59 -2.33
N ILE A 192 13.33 16.89 -3.24
CA ILE A 192 12.52 15.71 -2.87
C ILE A 192 13.42 14.62 -2.26
N ASP A 193 14.63 14.43 -2.80
CA ASP A 193 15.59 13.46 -2.28
C ASP A 193 16.01 13.79 -0.84
N TYR A 194 16.38 15.06 -0.61
CA TYR A 194 16.71 15.58 0.70
C TYR A 194 15.54 15.45 1.69
N LEU A 195 14.37 15.98 1.35
CA LEU A 195 13.17 15.92 2.19
C LEU A 195 12.73 14.48 2.50
N THR A 196 12.87 13.56 1.55
CA THR A 196 12.58 12.14 1.78
C THR A 196 13.54 11.55 2.81
N GLY A 197 14.83 11.84 2.70
CA GLY A 197 15.86 11.37 3.65
C GLY A 197 15.63 11.91 5.06
N ASP A 198 15.38 13.20 5.17
CA ASP A 198 15.12 13.90 6.44
C ASP A 198 13.84 13.38 7.10
N THR A 199 12.73 13.36 6.35
CA THR A 199 11.43 12.82 6.80
C THR A 199 11.55 11.40 7.33
N VAL A 200 12.27 10.52 6.62
CA VAL A 200 12.43 9.12 7.04
C VAL A 200 13.28 9.02 8.29
N THR A 201 14.35 9.80 8.40
CA THR A 201 15.24 9.80 9.57
C THR A 201 14.47 10.24 10.81
N ASP A 202 13.84 11.41 10.75
CA ASP A 202 13.05 11.97 11.83
C ASP A 202 11.88 11.05 12.23
N ALA A 203 11.15 10.50 11.24
CA ALA A 203 10.06 9.58 11.52
C ALA A 203 10.56 8.32 12.23
N MET A 204 11.74 7.80 11.90
CA MET A 204 12.32 6.63 12.57
C MET A 204 12.66 6.91 14.02
N GLU A 205 13.15 8.09 14.35
CA GLU A 205 13.42 8.49 15.73
C GLU A 205 12.12 8.61 16.53
N ARG A 206 11.10 9.28 15.97
CA ARG A 206 9.79 9.41 16.62
C ARG A 206 9.07 8.07 16.81
N MET A 207 9.17 7.17 15.84
CA MET A 207 8.57 5.84 15.92
C MET A 207 9.12 5.00 17.07
N GLN A 208 10.38 5.20 17.48
CA GLN A 208 10.97 4.48 18.62
C GLN A 208 10.32 4.87 19.96
N LEU A 209 9.69 6.04 20.02
CA LEU A 209 9.00 6.55 21.21
C LEU A 209 7.55 6.07 21.31
N ILE A 210 7.00 5.53 20.21
CA ILE A 210 5.68 4.92 20.15
C ILE A 210 5.72 3.55 20.84
N PRO A 211 4.79 3.26 21.78
CA PRO A 211 4.73 1.97 22.45
C PRO A 211 4.61 0.80 21.47
N GLU A 212 5.32 -0.30 21.75
CA GLU A 212 5.11 -1.55 21.01
C GLU A 212 3.80 -2.26 21.38
N THR A 213 3.21 -1.89 22.52
CA THR A 213 1.88 -2.36 22.93
C THR A 213 0.80 -1.74 22.06
N GLY A 214 -0.27 -2.50 21.77
CA GLY A 214 -1.37 -2.01 20.95
C GLY A 214 -1.99 -0.73 21.55
N LEU A 215 -2.37 0.22 20.69
CA LEU A 215 -2.91 1.54 21.09
C LEU A 215 -4.14 1.45 22.01
N LYS A 216 -4.87 0.34 21.99
CA LYS A 216 -5.98 0.09 22.92
C LYS A 216 -5.50 -0.05 24.37
N ALA A 217 -4.35 -0.69 24.57
CA ALA A 217 -3.83 -1.09 25.88
C ALA A 217 -2.99 -0.01 26.60
N ILE A 218 -2.55 1.03 25.91
CA ILE A 218 -1.75 2.09 26.51
C ILE A 218 -2.60 2.95 27.48
N SER A 219 -1.96 3.58 28.47
CA SER A 219 -2.63 4.54 29.35
C SER A 219 -3.01 5.82 28.60
N LYS A 220 -3.90 6.64 29.16
CA LYS A 220 -4.26 7.93 28.56
C LYS A 220 -3.07 8.89 28.50
N VAL A 221 -2.28 8.95 29.56
CA VAL A 221 -1.05 9.76 29.59
C VAL A 221 -0.13 9.36 28.44
N LYS A 222 0.11 8.05 28.26
CA LYS A 222 0.93 7.58 27.16
C LYS A 222 0.27 7.77 25.78
N ALA A 223 -1.06 7.77 25.71
CA ALA A 223 -1.80 8.06 24.49
C ALA A 223 -1.62 9.51 24.03
N VAL A 224 -1.52 10.47 24.96
CA VAL A 224 -1.19 11.87 24.65
C VAL A 224 0.22 11.96 24.04
N ASP A 225 1.23 11.39 24.70
CA ASP A 225 2.60 11.40 24.15
C ASP A 225 2.68 10.73 22.76
N THR A 226 1.94 9.61 22.59
CA THR A 226 1.91 8.88 21.33
C THR A 226 1.23 9.70 20.22
N LEU A 227 0.19 10.47 20.56
CA LEU A 227 -0.50 11.36 19.63
C LEU A 227 0.45 12.43 19.11
N ASP A 228 1.23 13.06 19.99
CA ASP A 228 2.19 14.10 19.59
C ASP A 228 3.24 13.56 18.60
N HIS A 229 3.75 12.34 18.83
CA HIS A 229 4.66 11.69 17.89
C HIS A 229 4.01 11.36 16.54
N ILE A 230 2.76 10.90 16.55
CA ILE A 230 2.02 10.61 15.30
C ILE A 230 1.75 11.89 14.51
N LEU A 231 1.35 12.97 15.18
CA LEU A 231 1.11 14.27 14.53
C LEU A 231 2.40 14.88 13.97
N TYR A 232 3.52 14.75 14.68
CA TYR A 232 4.82 15.16 14.15
C TYR A 232 5.18 14.41 12.87
N ILE A 233 5.10 13.07 12.89
CA ILE A 233 5.37 12.24 11.71
C ILE A 233 4.42 12.59 10.55
N GLN A 234 3.15 12.88 10.86
CA GLN A 234 2.17 13.30 9.87
C GLN A 234 2.57 14.61 9.20
N ASN A 235 3.04 15.59 9.97
CA ASN A 235 3.47 16.89 9.44
C ASN A 235 4.68 16.77 8.50
N LEU A 236 5.66 15.91 8.81
CA LEU A 236 6.78 15.62 7.89
C LEU A 236 6.26 15.11 6.52
N LEU A 237 5.31 14.17 6.55
CA LEU A 237 4.72 13.66 5.31
C LEU A 237 3.91 14.72 4.56
N LEU A 238 3.19 15.61 5.26
CA LEU A 238 2.44 16.70 4.64
C LEU A 238 3.37 17.63 3.86
N GLU A 239 4.50 18.02 4.46
CA GLU A 239 5.51 18.89 3.83
C GLU A 239 6.08 18.25 2.55
N LEU A 240 6.58 17.01 2.65
CA LEU A 240 7.10 16.27 1.49
C LEU A 240 6.04 16.09 0.39
N ARG A 241 4.78 15.86 0.77
CA ARG A 241 3.64 15.69 -0.15
C ARG A 241 3.29 16.99 -0.85
N ASP A 242 3.30 18.12 -0.14
CA ASP A 242 3.00 19.43 -0.73
C ASP A 242 4.06 19.85 -1.73
N PHE A 243 5.34 19.66 -1.38
CA PHE A 243 6.46 19.91 -2.30
C PHE A 243 6.39 19.00 -3.54
N SER A 244 6.15 17.70 -3.34
CA SER A 244 5.98 16.74 -4.44
C SER A 244 4.82 17.12 -5.37
N ARG A 245 3.73 17.67 -4.81
CA ARG A 245 2.55 18.09 -5.58
C ARG A 245 2.82 19.36 -6.39
N GLU A 246 3.61 20.29 -5.85
CA GLU A 246 4.08 21.45 -6.63
C GLU A 246 4.82 20.98 -7.88
N PHE A 247 5.74 20.02 -7.73
CA PHE A 247 6.48 19.47 -8.86
C PHE A 247 5.57 18.72 -9.85
N ASP A 248 4.59 17.94 -9.36
CA ASP A 248 3.62 17.24 -10.24
C ASP A 248 2.83 18.24 -11.09
N ASN A 249 2.37 19.35 -10.51
CA ASN A 249 1.69 20.42 -11.24
C ASN A 249 2.62 21.06 -12.30
N ARG A 250 3.89 21.30 -11.95
CA ARG A 250 4.88 21.85 -12.88
C ARG A 250 5.11 20.92 -14.07
N LEU A 251 5.24 19.61 -13.82
CA LEU A 251 5.41 18.61 -14.87
C LEU A 251 4.20 18.52 -15.79
N ARG A 252 2.97 18.60 -15.24
CA ARG A 252 1.74 18.64 -16.05
C ARG A 252 1.66 19.88 -16.92
N SER A 253 1.96 21.05 -16.38
CA SER A 253 1.95 22.30 -17.16
C SER A 253 2.96 22.34 -18.31
N ARG A 254 3.95 21.45 -18.28
CA ARG A 254 5.00 21.31 -19.30
C ARG A 254 4.90 19.98 -20.06
N ASP A 255 3.77 19.29 -20.00
CA ASP A 255 3.49 18.04 -20.72
C ASP A 255 4.55 16.93 -20.55
N GLU A 256 5.17 16.81 -19.36
CA GLU A 256 6.16 15.76 -19.03
C GLU A 256 5.46 14.42 -18.71
N THR A 257 4.58 13.98 -19.60
CA THR A 257 3.67 12.82 -19.42
C THR A 257 4.41 11.48 -19.25
N SER A 258 5.61 11.37 -19.83
CA SER A 258 6.49 10.20 -19.72
C SER A 258 6.95 9.93 -18.28
N PHE A 259 7.11 10.98 -17.48
CA PHE A 259 7.65 10.92 -16.13
C PHE A 259 6.61 11.15 -15.03
N VAL A 260 5.65 12.06 -15.24
CA VAL A 260 4.69 12.51 -14.19
C VAL A 260 4.04 11.35 -13.44
N LYS A 261 3.73 10.24 -14.12
CA LYS A 261 3.14 9.03 -13.50
C LYS A 261 3.97 8.40 -12.38
N TYR A 262 5.29 8.60 -12.36
CA TYR A 262 6.15 8.09 -11.30
C TYR A 262 6.06 8.96 -10.05
N LEU A 263 6.08 10.28 -10.23
CA LEU A 263 5.87 11.24 -9.15
C LEU A 263 4.45 11.11 -8.58
N THR A 264 3.43 11.02 -9.43
CA THR A 264 2.04 10.80 -8.98
C THR A 264 1.92 9.53 -8.11
N LYS A 265 2.63 8.45 -8.43
CA LYS A 265 2.63 7.23 -7.59
C LYS A 265 3.28 7.47 -6.23
N PHE A 266 4.41 8.16 -6.20
CA PHE A 266 5.07 8.56 -4.97
C PHE A 266 4.16 9.44 -4.11
N THR A 267 3.52 10.46 -4.70
CA THR A 267 2.55 11.31 -4.00
C THR A 267 1.33 10.55 -3.49
N LYS A 268 0.85 9.53 -4.22
CA LYS A 268 -0.21 8.63 -3.73
C LYS A 268 0.23 7.85 -2.49
N ASP A 269 1.44 7.28 -2.50
CA ASP A 269 1.99 6.60 -1.32
C ASP A 269 2.05 7.55 -0.11
N LEU A 270 2.49 8.80 -0.31
CA LEU A 270 2.51 9.83 0.74
C LEU A 270 1.11 10.12 1.31
N ASN A 271 0.11 10.30 0.43
CA ASN A 271 -1.27 10.56 0.85
C ASN A 271 -1.83 9.39 1.67
N ASP A 272 -1.61 8.14 1.24
CA ASP A 272 -2.02 6.95 1.99
C ASP A 272 -1.41 6.95 3.40
N GLY A 273 -0.12 7.29 3.53
CA GLY A 273 0.56 7.38 4.82
C GLY A 273 0.01 8.49 5.72
N ILE A 274 -0.23 9.68 5.16
CA ILE A 274 -0.83 10.82 5.89
C ILE A 274 -2.20 10.44 6.46
N GLN A 275 -2.99 9.73 5.68
CA GLN A 275 -4.37 9.38 6.02
C GLN A 275 -4.40 8.21 7.00
N TYR A 276 -3.45 7.28 6.89
CA TYR A 276 -3.24 6.27 7.92
C TYR A 276 -2.85 6.90 9.26
N LEU A 277 -1.93 7.87 9.28
CA LEU A 277 -1.59 8.59 10.52
C LEU A 277 -2.77 9.38 11.07
N ARG A 278 -3.61 9.98 10.21
CA ARG A 278 -4.87 10.63 10.62
C ARG A 278 -5.85 9.66 11.26
N LYS A 279 -5.97 8.44 10.72
CA LYS A 279 -6.78 7.36 11.29
C LYS A 279 -6.27 7.00 12.69
N LEU A 280 -4.95 6.88 12.87
CA LEU A 280 -4.35 6.61 14.17
C LEU A 280 -4.56 7.75 15.18
N SER A 281 -4.35 9.01 14.77
CA SER A 281 -4.55 10.17 15.64
C SER A 281 -6.00 10.30 16.07
N THR A 282 -6.96 10.00 15.19
CA THR A 282 -8.39 9.97 15.51
C THR A 282 -8.70 8.94 16.60
N LEU A 283 -8.15 7.73 16.49
CA LEU A 283 -8.33 6.68 17.51
C LEU A 283 -7.75 7.11 18.88
N LEU A 284 -6.62 7.82 18.88
CA LEU A 284 -6.02 8.35 20.10
C LEU A 284 -6.87 9.48 20.69
N HIS A 285 -7.37 10.42 19.88
CA HIS A 285 -8.28 11.47 20.34
C HIS A 285 -9.54 10.91 21.01
N LEU A 286 -10.16 9.87 20.42
CA LEU A 286 -11.32 9.20 21.03
C LEU A 286 -10.97 8.56 22.37
N LYS A 287 -9.82 7.89 22.45
CA LYS A 287 -9.33 7.27 23.70
C LYS A 287 -9.03 8.32 24.80
N ILE A 288 -8.46 9.46 24.42
CA ILE A 288 -8.11 10.54 25.35
C ILE A 288 -9.37 11.23 25.88
N SER A 289 -10.29 11.57 24.97
CA SER A 289 -11.49 12.36 25.26
C SER A 289 -12.57 11.63 26.07
N ASN A 290 -12.50 10.29 26.19
CA ASN A 290 -13.62 9.46 26.63
C ASN A 290 -14.90 9.64 25.79
N TYR A 291 -14.79 10.20 24.59
CA TYR A 291 -15.96 10.42 23.77
C TYR A 291 -16.43 9.08 23.20
N ALA A 292 -17.61 8.63 23.64
CA ALA A 292 -18.34 7.57 22.99
C ALA A 292 -19.21 8.20 21.89
N ILE A 293 -19.14 7.64 20.68
CA ILE A 293 -20.10 7.96 19.64
C ILE A 293 -21.34 7.13 19.97
N ASP A 294 -22.35 7.76 20.56
CA ASP A 294 -23.68 7.19 20.81
C ASP A 294 -24.48 7.03 19.50
#